data_AF-D9TPJ3-F1
#
_entry.id   AF-D9TPJ3-F1
#
_cell.length_a   1.000
_cell.length_b   1.000
_cell.length_c   1.000
_cell.angle_alpha   90.00
_cell.angle_beta   90.00
_cell.angle_gamma   90.00
#
_symmetry.space_group_name_H-M   'P 1'
#
loop_
_entity.id
_entity.type
_entity.pdbx_description
1 polymer ?
#
loop_
_entity_poly.entity_id
_entity_poly.type
_entity_poly.pdbx_seq_one_letter_code
_entity_poly.pdbx_strand_id
1 'polypeptide(L)'
;MFIIGGLISVFLSYFLNKFVVDLYGDKAVVYGVPIIEESSKTIMGYIFGSIIGAHFIFGVVESLNDFIVSPKEVNFRASVLSIITHLIFGAIAYYILIYVNIYTSIIITSIIHGYWNRFMLR
;
A
#
# COMPACT_ATOMS: atom_id res chain seq x y z
N MET A 1 6.50 3.83 -17.07
CA MET A 1 7.66 3.96 -16.17
C MET A 1 7.24 3.65 -14.74
N PHE A 2 7.10 2.36 -14.39
CA PHE A 2 6.48 1.96 -13.12
C PHE A 2 7.24 2.42 -11.87
N ILE A 3 8.58 2.58 -11.96
CA ILE A 3 9.41 3.14 -10.88
C ILE A 3 8.93 4.56 -10.51
N ILE A 4 8.71 5.41 -11.51
CA ILE A 4 8.22 6.78 -11.28
C ILE A 4 6.81 6.74 -10.67
N GLY A 5 5.91 5.91 -11.20
CA GLY A 5 4.55 5.78 -10.65
C GLY A 5 4.55 5.32 -9.18
N GLY A 6 5.38 4.34 -8.85
CA GLY A 6 5.55 3.86 -7.47
C GLY A 6 6.11 4.94 -6.54
N LEU A 7 7.15 5.66 -6.96
CA LEU A 7 7.73 6.76 -6.16
C LEU A 7 6.76 7.92 -5.94
N ILE A 8 6.00 8.30 -6.97
CA ILE A 8 4.93 9.31 -6.83
C ILE A 8 3.86 8.81 -5.85
N SER A 9 3.47 7.54 -5.93
CA SER A 9 2.50 6.95 -5.02
C SER A 9 2.99 6.99 -3.56
N VAL A 10 4.26 6.66 -3.31
CA VAL A 10 4.89 6.75 -1.99
C VAL A 10 4.83 8.19 -1.48
N PHE A 11 5.26 9.15 -2.31
CA PHE A 11 5.25 10.56 -1.94
C PHE A 11 3.85 11.04 -1.57
N LEU A 12 2.84 10.79 -2.43
CA LEU A 12 1.46 11.18 -2.17
C LEU A 12 0.89 10.52 -0.90
N SER A 13 1.13 9.22 -0.75
CA SER A 13 0.60 8.47 0.39
C SER A 13 1.23 8.95 1.69
N TYR A 14 2.53 9.27 1.72
CA TYR A 14 3.18 9.79 2.92
C TYR A 14 2.48 11.04 3.49
N PHE A 15 2.22 12.06 2.66
CA PHE A 15 1.56 13.28 3.14
C PHE A 15 0.11 13.06 3.53
N LEU A 16 -0.64 12.30 2.72
CA LEU A 16 -2.05 12.05 2.96
C LEU A 16 -2.26 11.13 4.17
N ASN A 17 -1.45 10.09 4.31
CA ASN A 17 -1.44 9.20 5.47
C ASN A 17 -1.16 9.99 6.75
N LYS A 18 -0.13 10.83 6.74
CA LYS A 18 0.19 11.69 7.89
C LYS A 18 -1.00 12.57 8.27
N PHE A 19 -1.61 13.23 7.29
CA PHE A 19 -2.78 14.07 7.53
C PHE A 19 -3.96 13.31 8.14
N VAL A 20 -4.31 12.12 7.64
CA VAL A 20 -5.43 11.35 8.22
C VAL A 20 -5.10 10.73 9.56
N VAL A 21 -3.84 10.35 9.81
CA VAL A 21 -3.38 9.85 11.11
C VAL A 21 -3.42 10.98 12.14
N ASP A 22 -3.01 12.20 11.79
CA ASP A 22 -3.08 13.36 12.68
C ASP A 22 -4.54 13.70 13.08
N LEU A 23 -5.52 13.40 12.21
CA LEU A 23 -6.94 13.64 12.48
C LEU A 23 -7.65 12.51 13.24
N TYR A 24 -7.33 11.26 12.93
CA TYR A 24 -8.12 10.09 13.38
C TYR A 24 -7.31 9.05 14.18
N GLY A 25 -6.02 9.29 14.41
CA GLY A 25 -5.11 8.43 15.16
C GLY A 25 -4.99 7.02 14.57
N ASP A 26 -4.82 6.02 15.44
CA ASP A 26 -4.59 4.62 15.05
C ASP A 26 -5.72 4.01 14.20
N LYS A 27 -6.96 4.54 14.34
CA LYS A 27 -8.08 4.10 13.48
C LYS A 27 -7.81 4.42 12.01
N ALA A 28 -7.07 5.49 11.71
CA ALA A 28 -6.68 5.83 10.35
C ALA A 28 -5.83 4.72 9.72
N VAL A 29 -4.96 4.07 10.48
CA VAL A 29 -4.05 3.02 9.97
C VAL A 29 -4.83 1.81 9.44
N VAL A 30 -5.99 1.51 10.03
CA VAL A 30 -6.84 0.38 9.61
C VAL A 30 -7.84 0.78 8.51
N TYR A 31 -8.38 2.01 8.55
CA TYR A 31 -9.50 2.39 7.69
C TYR A 31 -9.16 3.44 6.62
N GLY A 32 -8.35 4.44 6.95
CA GLY A 32 -8.07 5.59 6.08
C GLY A 32 -6.83 5.41 5.21
N VAL A 33 -5.71 5.00 5.83
CA VAL A 33 -4.42 4.77 5.18
C VAL A 33 -4.53 3.77 4.02
N PRO A 34 -5.19 2.60 4.17
CA PRO A 34 -5.36 1.67 3.05
C PRO A 34 -6.12 2.26 1.85
N ILE A 35 -7.06 3.16 2.08
CA ILE A 35 -7.79 3.82 0.97
C ILE A 35 -6.85 4.73 0.19
N ILE A 36 -6.05 5.53 0.90
CA ILE A 36 -5.09 6.46 0.31
C ILE A 36 -4.04 5.70 -0.49
N GLU A 37 -3.46 4.67 0.10
CA GLU A 37 -2.37 3.92 -0.50
C GLU A 37 -2.81 3.12 -1.72
N GLU A 38 -3.89 2.34 -1.61
CA GLU A 38 -4.36 1.55 -2.75
C GLU A 38 -4.85 2.44 -3.88
N SER A 39 -5.46 3.59 -3.57
CA SER A 39 -5.80 4.60 -4.58
C SER A 39 -4.56 5.11 -5.28
N SER A 40 -3.54 5.52 -4.53
CA SER A 40 -2.30 6.08 -5.08
C SER A 40 -1.55 5.05 -5.93
N LYS A 41 -1.36 3.82 -5.42
CA LYS A 41 -0.63 2.75 -6.11
C LYS A 41 -1.35 2.30 -7.37
N THR A 42 -2.68 2.17 -7.31
CA THR A 42 -3.50 1.70 -8.44
C THR A 42 -3.60 2.77 -9.52
N ILE A 43 -3.88 4.03 -9.16
CA ILE A 43 -4.00 5.13 -10.14
C ILE A 43 -2.64 5.43 -10.78
N MET A 44 -1.57 5.56 -9.99
CA MET A 44 -0.23 5.78 -10.56
C MET A 44 0.25 4.57 -11.35
N GLY A 45 -0.04 3.36 -10.90
CA GLY A 45 0.23 2.15 -11.66
C GLY A 45 -0.49 2.11 -13.00
N TYR A 46 -1.76 2.53 -13.04
CA TYR A 46 -2.56 2.63 -14.26
C TYR A 46 -1.99 3.68 -15.22
N ILE A 47 -1.66 4.87 -14.73
CA ILE A 47 -1.12 5.98 -15.56
C ILE A 47 0.30 5.65 -16.07
N PHE A 48 1.16 5.09 -15.22
CA PHE A 48 2.58 4.85 -15.52
C PHE A 48 2.88 3.43 -16.03
N GLY A 49 1.84 2.61 -16.25
CA GLY A 49 1.88 1.39 -17.06
C GLY A 49 2.07 0.06 -16.32
N SER A 50 2.20 0.04 -15.00
CA SER A 50 2.18 -1.22 -14.24
C SER A 50 1.68 -1.03 -12.81
N ILE A 51 0.51 -1.59 -12.52
CA ILE A 51 -0.08 -1.62 -11.17
C ILE A 51 0.76 -2.47 -10.24
N ILE A 52 1.11 -3.68 -10.67
CA ILE A 52 1.99 -4.58 -9.90
C ILE A 52 3.34 -3.91 -9.65
N GLY A 53 3.92 -3.24 -10.66
CA GLY A 53 5.19 -2.53 -10.52
C GLY A 53 5.12 -1.35 -9.56
N ALA A 54 4.04 -0.56 -9.57
CA ALA A 54 3.85 0.53 -8.61
C ALA A 54 3.71 0.02 -7.18
N HIS A 55 2.97 -1.08 -6.98
CA HIS A 55 2.83 -1.73 -5.67
C HIS A 55 4.15 -2.32 -5.18
N PHE A 56 4.93 -2.94 -6.06
CA PHE A 56 6.25 -3.46 -5.71
C PHE A 56 7.17 -2.36 -5.20
N ILE A 57 7.27 -1.23 -5.92
CA ILE A 57 8.12 -0.10 -5.51
C ILE A 57 7.64 0.50 -4.20
N PHE A 58 6.32 0.62 -4.01
CA PHE A 58 5.77 1.06 -2.73
C PHE A 58 6.16 0.11 -1.59
N GLY A 59 5.97 -1.20 -1.78
CA GLY A 59 6.35 -2.22 -0.81
C GLY A 59 7.84 -2.25 -0.52
N VAL A 60 8.71 -1.95 -1.49
CA VAL A 60 10.16 -1.79 -1.24
C VAL A 60 10.44 -0.62 -0.31
N VAL A 61 9.81 0.54 -0.52
CA VAL A 61 10.02 1.71 0.36
C VAL A 61 9.49 1.44 1.76
N GLU A 62 8.32 0.85 1.88
CA GLU A 62 7.73 0.49 3.17
C GLU A 62 8.54 -0.60 3.88
N SER A 63 9.04 -1.58 3.14
CA SER A 63 9.96 -2.60 3.65
C SER A 63 11.24 -2.02 4.26
N LEU A 64 11.79 -0.96 3.65
CA LEU A 64 12.93 -0.23 4.22
C LEU A 64 12.54 0.50 5.50
N ASN A 65 11.38 1.17 5.51
CA ASN A 65 10.87 1.83 6.69
C ASN A 65 10.64 0.83 7.83
N ASP A 66 9.95 -0.27 7.57
CA ASP A 66 9.66 -1.34 8.54
C ASP A 66 10.92 -1.95 9.12
N PHE A 67 11.96 -2.14 8.30
CA PHE A 67 13.25 -2.64 8.78
C PHE A 67 13.91 -1.67 9.77
N ILE A 68 13.74 -0.36 9.56
CA ILE A 68 14.35 0.71 10.37
C ILE A 68 13.55 0.96 11.65
N VAL A 69 12.22 1.01 11.58
CA VAL A 69 11.37 1.45 12.70
C VAL A 69 10.91 0.30 13.60
N SER A 70 10.87 -0.93 13.10
CA SER A 70 10.40 -2.08 13.87
C SER A 70 11.47 -2.57 14.88
N PRO A 71 11.07 -3.22 15.99
CA PRO A 71 12.00 -3.88 16.89
C PRO A 71 12.90 -4.90 16.18
N LYS A 72 14.15 -5.04 16.62
CA LYS A 72 15.17 -5.90 15.97
C LYS A 72 14.75 -7.37 15.88
N GLU A 73 13.88 -7.81 16.78
CA GLU A 73 13.37 -9.17 16.84
C GLU A 73 12.45 -9.52 15.66
N VAL A 74 11.83 -8.50 15.06
CA VAL A 74 10.80 -8.67 14.01
C VAL A 74 11.09 -7.90 12.72
N ASN A 75 12.03 -6.94 12.72
CA ASN A 75 12.23 -6.00 11.62
C ASN A 75 12.48 -6.67 10.26
N PHE A 76 13.27 -7.75 10.21
CA PHE A 76 13.52 -8.49 8.98
C PHE A 76 12.24 -9.18 8.47
N ARG A 77 11.44 -9.76 9.38
CA ARG A 77 10.17 -10.40 9.01
C ARG A 77 9.16 -9.37 8.53
N ALA A 78 9.04 -8.22 9.21
CA ALA A 78 8.18 -7.12 8.81
C ALA A 78 8.56 -6.60 7.42
N SER A 79 9.85 -6.34 7.22
CA SER A 79 10.43 -5.91 5.94
C SER A 79 10.13 -6.87 4.79
N VAL A 80 10.30 -8.18 4.98
CA VAL A 80 9.98 -9.19 3.95
C VAL A 80 8.48 -9.27 3.69
N LEU A 81 7.67 -9.26 4.76
CA LEU A 81 6.21 -9.31 4.64
C LEU A 81 5.68 -8.10 3.87
N SER A 82 6.21 -6.90 4.11
CA SER A 82 5.83 -5.68 3.41
C SER A 82 5.95 -5.81 1.89
N ILE A 83 7.07 -6.34 1.37
CA ILE A 83 7.22 -6.56 -0.08
C ILE A 83 6.20 -7.58 -0.59
N ILE A 84 6.05 -8.71 0.12
CA ILE A 84 5.18 -9.82 -0.30
C ILE A 84 3.72 -9.38 -0.33
N THR A 85 3.24 -8.72 0.72
CA THR A 85 1.84 -8.31 0.85
C THR A 85 1.51 -7.23 -0.18
N HIS A 86 2.41 -6.29 -0.45
CA HIS A 86 2.18 -5.28 -1.49
C HIS A 86 2.15 -5.89 -2.89
N LEU A 87 2.96 -6.91 -3.17
CA LEU A 87 2.84 -7.67 -4.43
C LEU A 87 1.50 -8.40 -4.53
N ILE A 88 1.01 -8.99 -3.44
CA ILE A 88 -0.31 -9.63 -3.39
C ILE A 88 -1.42 -8.61 -3.64
N PHE A 89 -1.38 -7.45 -2.96
CA PHE A 89 -2.34 -6.36 -3.18
C PHE A 89 -2.29 -5.85 -4.62
N GLY A 90 -1.10 -5.68 -5.18
CA GLY A 90 -0.93 -5.26 -6.57
C GLY A 90 -1.49 -6.28 -7.57
N ALA A 91 -1.34 -7.58 -7.30
CA ALA A 91 -1.94 -8.63 -8.12
C ALA A 91 -3.47 -8.60 -8.02
N ILE A 92 -4.03 -8.50 -6.81
CA ILE A 92 -5.48 -8.38 -6.58
C ILE A 92 -6.03 -7.15 -7.32
N ALA A 93 -5.39 -5.99 -7.13
CA ALA A 93 -5.78 -4.74 -7.77
C ALA A 93 -5.74 -4.85 -9.30
N TYR A 94 -4.68 -5.46 -9.86
CA TYR A 94 -4.54 -5.68 -11.29
C TYR A 94 -5.65 -6.59 -11.83
N TYR A 95 -5.89 -7.75 -11.21
CA TYR A 95 -6.91 -8.69 -11.69
C TYR A 95 -8.32 -8.10 -11.59
N ILE A 96 -8.67 -7.41 -10.49
CA ILE A 96 -9.97 -6.76 -10.37
C ILE A 96 -10.12 -5.65 -11.42
N LEU A 97 -9.05 -4.88 -11.69
CA LEU A 97 -9.11 -3.83 -12.71
C LEU A 97 -9.45 -4.40 -14.09
N ILE A 98 -8.75 -5.46 -14.53
CA ILE A 98 -8.92 -5.98 -15.89
C ILE A 98 -10.25 -6.68 -16.11
N TYR A 99 -10.88 -7.21 -15.04
CA TYR A 99 -12.16 -7.91 -15.13
C TYR A 99 -13.38 -7.09 -14.71
N VAL A 100 -13.19 -5.98 -13.96
CA VAL A 100 -14.29 -5.20 -13.38
C VAL A 100 -14.14 -3.72 -13.68
N ASN A 101 -13.42 -2.96 -12.84
CA ASN A 101 -13.06 -1.56 -13.06
C ASN A 101 -12.10 -1.08 -11.96
N ILE A 102 -11.55 0.13 -12.14
CA ILE A 102 -10.57 0.73 -11.23
C ILE A 102 -11.16 1.04 -9.83
N TYR A 103 -12.43 1.43 -9.74
CA TYR A 103 -13.06 1.78 -8.46
C TYR A 103 -13.23 0.54 -7.58
N THR A 104 -13.73 -0.57 -8.15
CA THR A 104 -13.86 -1.85 -7.44
C THR A 104 -12.49 -2.38 -7.02
N SER A 105 -11.47 -2.23 -7.89
CA SER A 105 -10.09 -2.62 -7.59
C SER A 105 -9.56 -1.91 -6.34
N ILE A 106 -9.71 -0.59 -6.27
CA ILE A 106 -9.30 0.22 -5.12
C ILE A 106 -10.08 -0.20 -3.88
N ILE A 107 -11.42 -0.20 -3.94
CA ILE A 107 -12.28 -0.49 -2.77
C ILE A 107 -11.96 -1.85 -2.15
N ILE A 108 -11.90 -2.90 -2.96
CA ILE A 108 -11.68 -4.26 -2.47
C ILE A 108 -10.26 -4.42 -1.92
N THR A 109 -9.26 -3.91 -2.63
CA THR A 109 -7.86 -4.01 -2.18
C THR A 109 -7.66 -3.22 -0.89
N SER A 110 -8.28 -2.04 -0.74
CA SER A 110 -8.23 -1.25 0.50
C SER A 110 -8.87 -1.97 1.68
N ILE A 111 -9.99 -2.67 1.47
CA ILE A 111 -10.62 -3.47 2.52
C ILE A 111 -9.69 -4.59 2.97
N ILE A 112 -9.11 -5.33 2.03
CA ILE A 112 -8.18 -6.43 2.31
C ILE A 112 -6.94 -5.91 3.04
N HIS A 113 -6.37 -4.80 2.59
CA HIS A 113 -5.22 -4.17 3.23
C HIS A 113 -5.59 -3.66 4.65
N GLY A 114 -6.75 -3.04 4.83
CA GLY A 114 -7.22 -2.66 6.18
C GLY A 114 -7.34 -3.85 7.14
N TYR A 115 -7.82 -5.00 6.66
CA TYR A 115 -7.82 -6.24 7.45
C TYR A 115 -6.41 -6.72 7.78
N TRP A 116 -5.47 -6.64 6.84
CA TRP A 116 -4.07 -6.96 7.06
C TRP A 116 -3.45 -6.06 8.15
N ASN A 117 -3.65 -4.75 8.07
CA ASN A 117 -3.16 -3.80 9.09
C ASN A 117 -3.76 -4.12 10.46
N ARG A 118 -5.05 -4.44 10.52
CA ARG A 118 -5.68 -4.84 11.78
C ARG A 118 -5.13 -6.16 12.33
N PHE A 119 -4.72 -7.09 11.47
CA PHE A 119 -4.08 -8.34 11.89
C PHE A 119 -2.66 -8.08 12.43
N MET A 120 -1.89 -7.21 11.76
CA MET A 120 -0.51 -6.88 12.16
C MET A 120 -0.41 -6.03 13.44
N LEU A 121 -1.42 -5.20 13.72
CA LEU A 121 -1.48 -4.35 14.92
C LEU A 121 -2.00 -5.07 16.18
N ARG A 122 -2.30 -6.38 16.10
CA ARG A 122 -2.75 -7.20 17.23
C ARG A 122 -1.60 -8.01 17.81
#